data_AF-A0A150G3L1-F1
#
_entry.id   AF-A0A150G3L1-F1
#
_cell.length_a   1.000
_cell.length_b   1.000
_cell.length_c   1.000
_cell.angle_alpha   90.00
_cell.angle_beta   90.00
_cell.angle_gamma   90.00
#
_symmetry.space_group_name_H-M   'P 1'
#
loop_
_entity.id
_entity.type
_entity.pdbx_description
1 polymer ?
#
loop_
_entity_poly.entity_id
_entity_poly.type
_entity_poly.pdbx_seq_one_letter_code
_entity_poly.pdbx_strand_id
1 'polypeptide(L)'
;MDLLGLIEVAAGSSTPDWQSKVVWLEDQYNRCRIGGGSGEGGGDGACARAAGPGVTAAAAGCAHDAAARLAWLLARGYFADGSAVHAALRAGNAEALRLLLAGSAAAAVGAGAPSTAFLPGPVMMAVDAGHQEALQVLHSHGRSPLDVDKGLLASACRRAATRGHLQLLAWLLGLYGGPRAPAARELLPGLTEAAAQSGSVELLAWLVGQCGGPLNKRVFLAAAAAGCAEALEWLAARGCVMGGKGNAYVRAARNGDLATLRCLAQLRVPWGPGGSVFSRCAGGNAFAPCARPVLAFLLELGCPVDWDEAMAAAEDRADGVPAWLAERRAAAAAEEELAAAPRWCGLGRALRRLLGGCGAGRGRGGRDCDTAGPASRGCARRRARGARWLD
;
A
#
# COMPACT_ATOMS: atom_id res chain seq x y z
N MET A 1 17.49 -18.21 31.89
CA MET A 1 17.26 -16.75 31.69
C MET A 1 17.91 -16.03 32.84
N ASP A 2 18.64 -14.96 32.55
CA ASP A 2 19.20 -14.09 33.58
C ASP A 2 18.06 -13.35 34.32
N LEU A 3 18.14 -13.25 35.65
CA LEU A 3 17.18 -12.55 36.50
C LEU A 3 17.10 -11.06 36.13
N LEU A 4 18.20 -10.46 35.66
CA LEU A 4 18.21 -9.09 35.15
C LEU A 4 17.32 -8.94 33.92
N GLY A 5 17.40 -9.87 32.96
CA GLY A 5 16.52 -9.89 31.79
C GLY A 5 15.04 -10.05 32.15
N LEU A 6 14.72 -10.77 33.24
CA LEU A 6 13.34 -10.86 33.74
C LEU A 6 12.85 -9.53 34.33
N ILE A 7 13.72 -8.75 34.98
CA ILE A 7 13.38 -7.41 35.48
C ILE A 7 13.05 -6.48 34.29
N GLU A 8 13.81 -6.56 33.19
CA GLU A 8 13.52 -5.81 31.97
C GLU A 8 12.14 -6.16 31.40
N VAL A 9 11.85 -7.46 31.26
CA VAL A 9 10.54 -7.94 30.77
C VAL A 9 9.42 -7.50 31.70
N ALA A 10 9.63 -7.53 33.02
CA ALA A 10 8.65 -7.06 33.99
C ALA A 10 8.39 -5.56 33.86
N ALA A 11 9.43 -4.74 33.72
CA ALA A 11 9.31 -3.29 33.52
C ALA A 11 8.56 -2.94 32.21
N GLY A 12 8.76 -3.75 31.16
CA GLY A 12 8.05 -3.65 29.88
C GLY A 12 6.62 -4.23 29.87
N SER A 13 6.19 -4.89 30.94
CA SER A 13 4.94 -5.66 30.94
C SER A 13 3.70 -4.78 30.84
N SER A 14 2.75 -5.17 29.99
CA SER A 14 1.43 -4.52 29.83
C SER A 14 0.49 -4.72 31.03
N THR A 15 0.87 -5.56 31.98
CA THR A 15 0.03 -5.89 33.15
C THR A 15 0.16 -4.83 34.25
N PRO A 16 -0.92 -4.52 35.01
CA PRO A 16 -0.91 -3.47 36.02
C PRO A 16 -0.03 -3.79 37.23
N ASP A 17 0.28 -5.07 37.47
CA ASP A 17 1.14 -5.56 38.54
C ASP A 17 2.65 -5.53 38.19
N TRP A 18 3.03 -4.83 37.12
CA TRP A 18 4.43 -4.70 36.69
C TRP A 18 5.36 -4.19 37.80
N GLN A 19 4.90 -3.25 38.64
CA GLN A 19 5.67 -2.75 39.78
C GLN A 19 5.97 -3.86 40.79
N SER A 20 4.93 -4.63 41.15
CA SER A 20 5.05 -5.76 42.07
C SER A 20 6.00 -6.83 41.52
N LYS A 21 5.93 -7.10 40.21
CA LYS A 21 6.86 -8.02 39.52
C LYS A 21 8.31 -7.53 39.58
N VAL A 22 8.55 -6.25 39.31
CA VAL A 22 9.89 -5.66 39.40
C VAL A 22 10.42 -5.74 40.83
N VAL A 23 9.63 -5.35 41.83
CA VAL A 23 10.03 -5.41 43.25
C VAL A 23 10.34 -6.85 43.69
N TRP A 24 9.49 -7.81 43.31
CA TRP A 24 9.71 -9.21 43.65
C TRP A 24 10.99 -9.77 43.01
N LEU A 25 11.24 -9.44 41.73
CA LEU A 25 12.45 -9.86 41.01
C LEU A 25 13.72 -9.17 41.53
N GLU A 26 13.65 -7.89 41.90
CA GLU A 26 14.74 -7.18 42.58
C GLU A 26 15.15 -7.91 43.87
N ASP A 27 14.16 -8.32 44.67
CA ASP A 27 14.39 -9.06 45.91
C ASP A 27 15.00 -10.46 45.67
N GLN A 28 14.49 -11.20 44.67
CA GLN A 28 15.11 -12.49 44.28
C GLN A 28 16.57 -12.30 43.85
N TYR A 29 16.85 -11.29 43.01
CA TYR A 29 18.19 -11.02 42.51
C TYR A 29 19.17 -10.72 43.66
N ASN A 30 18.77 -9.83 44.58
CA ASN A 30 19.59 -9.47 45.72
C ASN A 30 19.83 -10.66 46.67
N ARG A 31 18.82 -11.53 46.88
CA ARG A 31 18.96 -12.75 47.69
C ARG A 31 19.92 -13.77 47.07
N CYS A 32 19.79 -14.04 45.77
CA CYS A 32 20.70 -14.95 45.06
C CYS A 32 22.16 -14.47 45.09
N ARG A 33 22.39 -13.15 45.10
CA ARG A 33 23.73 -12.55 45.16
C ARG A 33 24.38 -12.65 46.55
N ILE A 34 23.59 -12.51 47.63
CA ILE A 34 24.10 -12.64 49.00
C ILE A 34 24.38 -14.12 49.37
N GLY A 35 23.64 -15.06 48.76
CA GLY A 35 23.84 -16.50 48.98
C GLY A 35 25.01 -17.14 48.20
N GLY A 36 25.63 -16.41 47.28
CA GLY A 36 26.73 -16.88 46.44
C GLY A 36 28.06 -16.20 46.78
N GLY A 37 28.74 -16.66 47.82
CA GLY A 37 30.09 -16.18 48.12
C GLY A 37 30.66 -16.69 49.44
N SER A 38 31.10 -17.94 49.47
CA SER A 38 32.33 -18.24 50.22
C SER A 38 33.50 -17.61 49.48
N GLY A 39 34.08 -16.57 50.08
CA GLY A 39 35.47 -16.19 49.87
C GLY A 39 35.80 -15.35 48.64
N GLU A 40 36.30 -14.15 48.92
CA GLU A 40 37.39 -13.50 48.19
C GLU A 40 37.13 -13.05 46.74
N GLY A 41 36.82 -11.77 46.59
CA GLY A 41 36.88 -11.08 45.31
C GLY A 41 36.24 -9.70 45.38
N GLY A 42 37.06 -8.66 45.41
CA GLY A 42 36.59 -7.28 45.21
C GLY A 42 35.96 -7.15 43.82
N GLY A 43 34.64 -7.21 43.75
CA GLY A 43 33.83 -6.88 42.58
C GLY A 43 32.82 -5.83 43.00
N ASP A 44 32.84 -4.68 42.33
CA ASP A 44 32.00 -3.52 42.60
C ASP A 44 30.54 -3.91 42.88
N GLY A 45 29.98 -3.37 43.96
CA GLY A 45 28.64 -3.67 44.46
C GLY A 45 27.50 -3.17 43.56
N ALA A 46 27.34 -3.77 42.38
CA ALA A 46 26.23 -3.50 41.49
C ALA A 46 24.93 -4.07 42.07
N CYS A 47 24.03 -3.19 42.51
CA CYS A 47 22.67 -3.55 42.92
C CYS A 47 21.80 -3.89 41.69
N ALA A 48 20.65 -4.55 41.87
CA ALA A 48 19.67 -4.72 40.77
C ALA A 48 19.22 -3.39 40.13
N ARG A 49 19.46 -2.24 40.79
CA ARG A 49 19.21 -0.89 40.26
C ARG A 49 20.39 -0.33 39.45
N ALA A 50 21.56 -0.94 39.58
CA ALA A 50 22.67 -0.82 38.64
C ALA A 50 22.53 -1.78 37.45
N ALA A 51 21.41 -2.52 37.34
CA ALA A 51 21.06 -3.25 36.14
C ALA A 51 21.17 -2.34 34.91
N GLY A 52 21.55 -2.95 33.79
CA GLY A 52 21.78 -2.23 32.55
C GLY A 52 20.59 -1.36 32.12
N PRO A 53 20.82 -0.46 31.15
CA PRO A 53 19.81 0.49 30.69
C PRO A 53 18.58 -0.16 30.02
N GLY A 54 18.59 -1.49 29.81
CA GLY A 54 17.48 -2.23 29.24
C GLY A 54 16.18 -2.13 30.06
N VAL A 55 16.25 -1.97 31.38
CA VAL A 55 15.05 -1.83 32.24
C VAL A 55 14.33 -0.51 31.97
N THR A 56 15.08 0.59 31.92
CA THR A 56 14.52 1.93 31.62
C THR A 56 14.12 2.03 30.15
N ALA A 57 14.81 1.33 29.24
CA ALA A 57 14.41 1.23 27.84
C ALA A 57 13.11 0.43 27.63
N ALA A 58 12.92 -0.70 28.32
CA ALA A 58 11.68 -1.47 28.28
C ALA A 58 10.50 -0.63 28.78
N ALA A 59 10.67 0.07 29.90
CA ALA A 59 9.65 0.99 30.44
C ALA A 59 9.34 2.16 29.48
N ALA A 60 10.37 2.76 28.89
CA ALA A 60 10.23 3.86 27.94
C ALA A 60 9.53 3.44 26.64
N GLY A 61 9.63 2.16 26.25
CA GLY A 61 8.95 1.59 25.09
C GLY A 61 7.52 1.10 25.33
N CYS A 62 7.00 1.16 26.56
CA CYS A 62 5.65 0.71 26.86
C CYS A 62 4.59 1.55 26.15
N ALA A 63 3.52 0.91 25.68
CA ALA A 63 2.40 1.62 25.04
C ALA A 63 1.59 2.49 26.01
N HIS A 64 1.61 2.16 27.31
CA HIS A 64 0.87 2.86 28.36
C HIS A 64 1.76 3.17 29.55
N ASP A 65 1.56 4.35 30.14
CA ASP A 65 2.21 4.80 31.37
C ASP A 65 3.74 4.84 31.32
N ALA A 66 4.35 4.89 30.13
CA ALA A 66 5.80 4.88 29.96
C ALA A 66 6.51 5.96 30.80
N ALA A 67 5.93 7.17 30.88
CA ALA A 67 6.45 8.26 31.69
C ALA A 67 6.38 7.95 33.20
N ALA A 68 5.26 7.42 33.69
CA ALA A 68 5.10 7.06 35.10
C ALA A 68 6.01 5.88 35.49
N ARG A 69 6.13 4.88 34.60
CA ARG A 69 7.07 3.75 34.76
C ARG A 69 8.51 4.22 34.88
N LEU A 70 8.91 5.08 33.95
CA LEU A 70 10.24 5.64 33.92
C LEU A 70 10.51 6.50 35.16
N ALA A 71 9.60 7.39 35.54
CA ALA A 71 9.74 8.22 36.73
C ALA A 71 9.90 7.38 38.01
N TRP A 72 9.11 6.31 38.14
CA TRP A 72 9.21 5.38 39.26
C TRP A 72 10.55 4.64 39.30
N LEU A 73 11.07 4.20 38.15
CA LEU A 73 12.39 3.54 38.06
C LEU A 73 13.53 4.51 38.37
N LEU A 74 13.51 5.72 37.80
CA LEU A 74 14.53 6.75 38.04
C LEU A 74 14.58 7.15 39.51
N ALA A 75 13.42 7.31 40.17
CA ALA A 75 13.34 7.60 41.61
C ALA A 75 13.97 6.50 42.49
N ARG A 76 14.09 5.28 41.97
CA ARG A 76 14.69 4.14 42.67
C ARG A 76 16.18 3.95 42.35
N GLY A 77 16.78 4.85 41.59
CA GLY A 77 18.20 4.81 41.25
C GLY A 77 18.55 3.97 40.03
N TYR A 78 17.57 3.55 39.22
CA TYR A 78 17.86 3.07 37.86
C TYR A 78 18.38 4.23 37.01
N PHE A 79 19.36 3.98 36.15
CA PHE A 79 19.86 4.97 35.20
C PHE A 79 19.27 4.76 33.80
N ALA A 80 19.23 5.82 33.02
CA ALA A 80 18.80 5.80 31.64
C ALA A 80 19.93 6.27 30.73
N ASP A 81 20.05 5.63 29.56
CA ASP A 81 21.03 5.97 28.54
C ASP A 81 20.32 6.26 27.19
N GLY A 82 21.10 6.29 26.10
CA GLY A 82 20.57 6.47 24.76
C GLY A 82 19.55 5.39 24.33
N SER A 83 19.62 4.16 24.86
CA SER A 83 18.67 3.10 24.54
C SER A 83 17.25 3.40 25.04
N ALA A 84 17.11 4.07 26.18
CA ALA A 84 15.82 4.51 26.68
C ALA A 84 15.22 5.61 25.80
N VAL A 85 16.06 6.53 25.29
CA VAL A 85 15.65 7.55 24.31
C VAL A 85 15.20 6.89 23.01
N HIS A 86 15.94 5.88 22.52
CA HIS A 86 15.56 5.10 21.33
C HIS A 86 14.23 4.38 21.50
N ALA A 87 13.99 3.78 22.66
CA ALA A 87 12.74 3.08 22.96
C ALA A 87 11.55 4.03 23.04
N ALA A 88 11.69 5.16 23.76
CA ALA A 88 10.66 6.20 23.82
C ALA A 88 10.30 6.74 22.44
N LEU A 89 11.33 7.01 21.60
CA LEU A 89 11.13 7.55 20.26
C LEU A 89 10.44 6.53 19.33
N ARG A 90 10.87 5.26 19.36
CA ARG A 90 10.23 4.19 18.57
C ARG A 90 8.78 3.94 18.96
N ALA A 91 8.43 4.13 20.24
CA ALA A 91 7.07 3.98 20.75
C ALA A 91 6.23 5.26 20.63
N GLY A 92 6.84 6.39 20.24
CA GLY A 92 6.14 7.69 20.17
C GLY A 92 5.82 8.30 21.52
N ASN A 93 6.47 7.87 22.60
CA ASN A 93 6.21 8.33 23.96
C ASN A 93 6.84 9.69 24.23
N ALA A 94 6.17 10.76 23.79
CA ALA A 94 6.64 12.13 23.95
C ALA A 94 6.91 12.51 25.41
N GLU A 95 6.08 12.05 26.36
CA GLU A 95 6.25 12.38 27.77
C GLU A 95 7.44 11.65 28.42
N ALA A 96 7.64 10.37 28.10
CA ALA A 96 8.84 9.65 28.53
C ALA A 96 10.10 10.30 27.95
N LEU A 97 10.04 10.77 26.70
CA LEU A 97 11.14 11.48 26.06
C LEU A 97 11.44 12.82 26.76
N ARG A 98 10.43 13.59 27.18
CA ARG A 98 10.64 14.82 27.97
C ARG A 98 11.36 14.53 29.28
N LEU A 99 10.94 13.49 30.02
CA LEU A 99 11.60 13.09 31.26
C LEU A 99 13.08 12.70 31.04
N LEU A 100 13.36 11.92 30.01
CA LEU A 100 14.73 11.50 29.67
C LEU A 100 15.62 12.69 29.28
N LEU A 101 15.09 13.60 28.47
CA LEU A 101 15.86 14.75 28.00
C LEU A 101 16.08 15.78 29.12
N ALA A 102 15.09 16.02 29.98
CA ALA A 102 15.23 16.86 31.16
C ALA A 102 16.28 16.31 32.15
N GLY A 103 16.25 14.99 32.42
CA GLY A 103 17.24 14.32 33.28
C GLY A 103 18.66 14.37 32.70
N SER A 104 18.80 14.24 31.38
CA SER A 104 20.11 14.30 30.70
C SER A 104 20.74 15.70 30.75
N ALA A 105 19.93 16.76 30.75
CA ALA A 105 20.41 18.13 30.89
C ALA A 105 20.94 18.42 32.31
N ALA A 106 20.34 17.81 33.33
CA ALA A 106 20.83 17.88 34.72
C ALA A 106 22.11 17.04 34.93
N ALA A 107 22.22 15.86 34.31
CA ALA A 107 23.38 14.99 34.41
C ALA A 107 24.61 15.48 33.62
N ALA A 108 24.39 16.24 32.53
CA ALA A 108 25.46 16.83 31.72
C ALA A 108 26.37 17.83 32.47
N VAL A 109 25.99 18.24 33.68
CA VAL A 109 26.79 19.12 34.56
C VAL A 109 27.77 18.32 35.45
N GLY A 110 27.68 16.98 35.52
CA GLY A 110 28.42 16.17 36.50
C GLY A 110 29.15 14.91 35.99
N ALA A 111 28.64 14.18 35.01
CA ALA A 111 29.33 13.00 34.47
C ALA A 111 28.64 12.57 33.16
N GLY A 112 29.44 12.33 32.11
CA GLY A 112 29.07 11.66 30.86
C GLY A 112 27.61 11.78 30.43
N ALA A 113 27.23 12.89 29.80
CA ALA A 113 25.94 12.99 29.13
C ALA A 113 25.70 11.76 28.24
N PRO A 114 24.48 11.18 28.20
CA PRO A 114 24.19 10.08 27.31
C PRO A 114 24.53 10.54 25.90
N SER A 115 25.52 9.90 25.29
CA SER A 115 25.95 10.24 23.94
C SER A 115 24.78 9.97 23.01
N THR A 116 24.05 11.02 22.63
CA THR A 116 23.01 11.02 21.61
C THR A 116 23.61 10.92 20.20
N ALA A 117 24.90 10.59 20.10
CA ALA A 117 25.60 10.41 18.84
C ALA A 117 24.98 9.20 18.12
N PHE A 118 24.26 9.49 17.03
CA PHE A 118 23.61 8.56 16.09
C PHE A 118 22.17 8.12 16.38
N LEU A 119 21.26 9.09 16.42
CA LEU A 119 19.80 8.88 16.31
C LEU A 119 19.15 8.70 14.90
N PRO A 120 19.85 8.57 13.74
CA PRO A 120 19.15 8.46 12.45
C PRO A 120 18.13 7.33 12.38
N GLY A 121 18.48 6.12 12.82
CA GLY A 121 17.58 4.96 12.73
C GLY A 121 16.27 5.15 13.52
N PRO A 122 16.33 5.41 14.83
CA PRO A 122 15.14 5.65 15.67
C PRO A 122 14.28 6.82 15.20
N VAL A 123 14.89 7.91 14.70
CA VAL A 123 14.16 9.04 14.12
C VAL A 123 13.38 8.61 12.88
N MET A 124 14.01 7.87 11.97
CA MET A 124 13.32 7.41 10.76
C MET A 124 12.19 6.43 11.08
N MET A 125 12.34 5.59 12.12
CA MET A 125 11.25 4.74 12.60
C MET A 125 10.07 5.54 13.15
N ALA A 126 10.34 6.58 13.95
CA ALA A 126 9.31 7.49 14.44
C ALA A 126 8.62 8.25 13.30
N VAL A 127 9.36 8.63 12.25
CA VAL A 127 8.79 9.22 11.04
C VAL A 127 7.90 8.21 10.31
N ASP A 128 8.35 6.98 10.12
CA ASP A 128 7.57 5.91 9.49
C ASP A 128 6.27 5.63 10.26
N ALA A 129 6.31 5.70 11.60
CA ALA A 129 5.17 5.51 12.49
C ALA A 129 4.30 6.76 12.70
N GLY A 130 4.73 7.94 12.23
CA GLY A 130 3.96 9.18 12.35
C GLY A 130 3.99 9.82 13.75
N HIS A 131 4.99 9.51 14.58
CA HIS A 131 5.09 10.00 15.97
C HIS A 131 5.56 11.46 16.05
N GLN A 132 4.68 12.37 15.63
CA GLN A 132 4.99 13.80 15.51
C GLN A 132 5.36 14.44 16.85
N GLU A 133 4.62 14.19 17.94
CA GLU A 133 4.93 14.85 19.22
C GLU A 133 6.31 14.45 19.76
N ALA A 134 6.70 13.18 19.61
CA ALA A 134 8.01 12.70 20.04
C ALA A 134 9.15 13.36 19.22
N LEU A 135 8.97 13.51 17.91
CA LEU A 135 9.93 14.20 17.05
C LEU A 135 10.03 15.70 17.39
N GLN A 136 8.90 16.35 17.69
CA GLN A 136 8.87 17.75 18.12
C GLN A 136 9.57 17.96 19.47
N VAL A 137 9.42 17.04 20.42
CA VAL A 137 10.16 17.06 21.69
C VAL A 137 11.67 16.95 21.43
N LEU A 138 12.10 16.07 20.52
CA LEU A 138 13.52 15.96 20.17
C LEU A 138 14.06 17.25 19.54
N HIS A 139 13.28 17.86 18.65
CA HIS A 139 13.59 19.14 18.00
C HIS A 139 13.68 20.30 19.02
N SER A 140 12.72 20.42 19.94
CA SER A 140 12.71 21.52 20.93
C SER A 140 13.91 21.50 21.88
N HIS A 141 14.54 20.33 22.06
CA HIS A 141 15.73 20.18 22.88
C HIS A 141 17.04 20.29 22.07
N GLY A 142 16.97 20.62 20.76
CA GLY A 142 18.14 20.73 19.88
C GLY A 142 18.91 19.41 19.71
N ARG A 143 18.21 18.28 19.89
CA ARG A 143 18.79 16.92 19.80
C ARG A 143 18.37 16.20 18.51
N SER A 144 17.64 16.87 17.63
CA SER A 144 17.13 16.25 16.40
C SER A 144 18.20 16.27 15.31
N PRO A 145 18.58 15.12 14.72
CA PRO A 145 19.49 15.10 13.59
C PRO A 145 18.88 15.74 12.32
N LEU A 146 17.55 15.92 12.30
CA LEU A 146 16.84 16.59 11.20
C LEU A 146 17.16 18.09 11.10
N ASP A 147 17.66 18.70 12.19
CA ASP A 147 17.94 20.14 12.24
C ASP A 147 19.25 20.49 11.52
N VAL A 148 20.16 19.52 11.41
CA VAL A 148 21.51 19.70 10.87
C VAL A 148 21.70 19.02 9.51
N ASP A 149 21.08 17.84 9.31
CA ASP A 149 21.25 17.05 8.09
C ASP A 149 20.05 17.21 7.15
N LYS A 150 20.23 18.06 6.13
CA LYS A 150 19.24 18.27 5.08
C LYS A 150 18.93 17.02 4.25
N GLY A 151 19.88 16.09 4.12
CA GLY A 151 19.68 14.82 3.43
C GLY A 151 18.77 13.89 4.23
N LEU A 152 19.00 13.81 5.54
CA LEU A 152 18.14 13.08 6.46
C LEU A 152 16.73 13.69 6.52
N LEU A 153 16.62 15.01 6.59
CA LEU A 153 15.34 15.72 6.56
C LEU A 153 14.58 15.45 5.25
N ALA A 154 15.24 15.48 4.10
CA ALA A 154 14.61 15.15 2.81
C ALA A 154 14.13 13.70 2.76
N SER A 155 14.88 12.76 3.36
CA SER A 155 14.47 11.36 3.53
C SER A 155 13.24 11.26 4.44
N ALA A 156 13.22 11.98 5.56
CA ALA A 156 12.09 12.02 6.48
C ALA A 156 10.81 12.54 5.81
N CYS A 157 10.89 13.64 5.06
CA CYS A 157 9.76 14.15 4.28
C CYS A 157 9.22 13.09 3.31
N ARG A 158 10.11 12.39 2.61
CA ARG A 158 9.72 11.37 1.64
C ARG A 158 8.99 10.21 2.31
N ARG A 159 9.49 9.72 3.45
CA ARG A 159 8.84 8.64 4.21
C ARG A 159 7.52 9.06 4.81
N ALA A 160 7.44 10.25 5.43
CA ALA A 160 6.19 10.80 5.93
C ALA A 160 5.15 10.88 4.80
N ALA A 161 5.55 11.30 3.60
CA ALA A 161 4.67 11.33 2.43
C ALA A 161 4.24 9.93 1.97
N THR A 162 5.16 8.96 1.88
CA THR A 162 4.84 7.57 1.52
C THR A 162 3.90 6.90 2.52
N ARG A 163 3.95 7.31 3.79
CA ARG A 163 3.08 6.81 4.87
C ARG A 163 1.76 7.57 4.99
N GLY A 164 1.58 8.68 4.26
CA GLY A 164 0.36 9.48 4.32
C GLY A 164 0.27 10.42 5.53
N HIS A 165 1.36 10.64 6.27
CA HIS A 165 1.37 11.45 7.50
C HIS A 165 1.38 12.96 7.21
N LEU A 166 0.21 13.52 6.91
CA LEU A 166 0.07 14.92 6.46
C LEU A 166 0.62 15.92 7.48
N GLN A 167 0.18 15.85 8.74
CA GLN A 167 0.59 16.81 9.76
C GLN A 167 2.09 16.76 10.04
N LEU A 168 2.66 15.55 10.06
CA LEU A 168 4.10 15.35 10.20
C LEU A 168 4.86 15.95 9.01
N LEU A 169 4.41 15.70 7.77
CA LEU A 169 5.04 16.28 6.59
C LEU A 169 4.96 17.81 6.58
N ALA A 170 3.83 18.38 6.99
CA ALA A 170 3.66 19.82 7.10
C ALA A 170 4.66 20.43 8.09
N TRP A 171 4.84 19.80 9.25
CA TRP A 171 5.86 20.21 10.23
C TRP A 171 7.29 20.09 9.67
N LEU A 172 7.63 18.96 9.04
CA LEU A 172 8.96 18.75 8.45
C LEU A 172 9.28 19.76 7.32
N LEU A 173 8.29 20.13 6.50
CA LEU A 173 8.44 21.19 5.50
C LEU A 173 8.55 22.57 6.13
N GLY A 174 8.00 22.77 7.34
CA GLY A 174 8.25 23.94 8.17
C GLY A 174 9.73 24.13 8.50
N LEU A 175 10.47 23.05 8.74
CA LEU A 175 11.92 23.08 8.98
C LEU A 175 12.73 23.54 7.75
N TYR A 176 12.16 23.48 6.55
CA TYR A 176 12.72 24.06 5.32
C TYR A 176 12.39 25.55 5.11
N GLY A 177 11.78 26.22 6.08
CA GLY A 177 11.24 27.57 5.92
C GLY A 177 9.84 27.58 5.29
N GLY A 178 9.15 26.44 5.31
CA GLY A 178 7.78 26.28 4.87
C GLY A 178 7.62 25.57 3.52
N PRO A 179 6.40 25.12 3.19
CA PRO A 179 6.14 24.27 2.02
C PRO A 179 6.39 24.94 0.66
N ARG A 180 6.44 26.28 0.63
CA ARG A 180 6.69 27.07 -0.58
C ARG A 180 8.12 27.58 -0.69
N ALA A 181 8.96 27.32 0.31
CA ALA A 181 10.38 27.69 0.27
C ALA A 181 11.09 26.98 -0.89
N PRO A 182 12.10 27.60 -1.53
CA PRO A 182 12.81 27.00 -2.67
C PRO A 182 13.31 25.57 -2.40
N ALA A 183 13.90 25.35 -1.21
CA ALA A 183 14.39 24.03 -0.79
C ALA A 183 13.28 22.97 -0.68
N ALA A 184 12.09 23.35 -0.20
CA ALA A 184 10.93 22.47 -0.17
C ALA A 184 10.39 22.17 -1.58
N ARG A 185 10.42 23.15 -2.48
CA ARG A 185 9.92 23.01 -3.85
C ARG A 185 10.69 21.97 -4.67
N GLU A 186 11.98 21.84 -4.46
CA GLU A 186 12.80 20.81 -5.11
C GLU A 186 12.37 19.39 -4.72
N LEU A 187 11.81 19.21 -3.52
CA LEU A 187 11.32 17.92 -3.04
C LEU A 187 9.91 17.59 -3.56
N LEU A 188 9.10 18.60 -3.89
CA LEU A 188 7.68 18.43 -4.23
C LEU A 188 7.38 17.36 -5.30
N PRO A 189 8.13 17.22 -6.41
CA PRO A 189 7.86 16.17 -7.38
C PRO A 189 7.92 14.76 -6.75
N GLY A 190 8.93 14.53 -5.91
CA GLY A 190 9.09 13.25 -5.20
C GLY A 190 8.07 13.07 -4.08
N LEU A 191 7.71 14.14 -3.37
CA LEU A 191 6.69 14.09 -2.31
C LEU A 191 5.28 13.84 -2.87
N THR A 192 4.97 14.42 -4.03
CA THR A 192 3.67 14.22 -4.70
C THR A 192 3.54 12.79 -5.23
N GLU A 193 4.62 12.22 -5.79
CA GLU A 193 4.68 10.80 -6.17
C GLU A 193 4.51 9.88 -4.93
N ALA A 194 5.21 10.18 -3.84
CA ALA A 194 5.11 9.43 -2.59
C ALA A 194 3.71 9.52 -1.95
N ALA A 195 3.07 10.70 -1.95
CA ALA A 195 1.72 10.87 -1.47
C ALA A 195 0.70 10.08 -2.30
N ALA A 196 0.84 10.09 -3.64
CA ALA A 196 0.02 9.25 -4.49
C ALA A 196 0.22 7.75 -4.21
N GLN A 197 1.46 7.33 -3.90
CA GLN A 197 1.76 5.97 -3.50
C GLN A 197 1.16 5.59 -2.13
N SER A 198 1.01 6.54 -1.22
CA SER A 198 0.36 6.30 0.08
C SER A 198 -1.15 6.05 -0.03
N GLY A 199 -1.76 6.47 -1.14
CA GLY A 199 -3.21 6.47 -1.31
C GLY A 199 -3.95 7.60 -0.56
N SER A 200 -3.24 8.43 0.23
CA SER A 200 -3.85 9.56 0.95
C SER A 200 -4.21 10.70 -0.01
N VAL A 201 -5.48 10.76 -0.41
CA VAL A 201 -6.03 11.83 -1.25
C VAL A 201 -5.95 13.19 -0.56
N GLU A 202 -6.11 13.24 0.76
CA GLU A 202 -5.97 14.45 1.55
C GLU A 202 -4.54 15.03 1.45
N LEU A 203 -3.53 14.18 1.64
CA LEU A 203 -2.13 14.58 1.51
C LEU A 203 -1.80 15.03 0.08
N LEU A 204 -2.28 14.30 -0.91
CA LEU A 204 -2.10 14.62 -2.31
C LEU A 204 -2.75 15.97 -2.66
N ALA A 205 -3.96 16.22 -2.17
CA ALA A 205 -4.67 17.48 -2.34
C ALA A 205 -3.95 18.64 -1.67
N TRP A 206 -3.41 18.43 -0.47
CA TRP A 206 -2.62 19.43 0.23
C TRP A 206 -1.33 19.79 -0.54
N LEU A 207 -0.57 18.79 -0.99
CA LEU A 207 0.68 19.01 -1.74
C LEU A 207 0.43 19.73 -3.08
N VAL A 208 -0.57 19.30 -3.85
CA VAL A 208 -0.87 19.90 -5.16
C VAL A 208 -1.50 21.29 -4.98
N GLY A 209 -2.50 21.41 -4.12
CA GLY A 209 -3.29 22.64 -3.97
C GLY A 209 -2.58 23.74 -3.20
N GLN A 210 -1.90 23.40 -2.10
CA GLN A 210 -1.30 24.41 -1.21
C GLN A 210 0.21 24.59 -1.45
N CYS A 211 0.92 23.51 -1.77
CA CYS A 211 2.38 23.53 -1.94
C CYS A 211 2.81 23.70 -3.41
N GLY A 212 1.92 23.43 -4.37
CA GLY A 212 2.22 23.52 -5.82
C GLY A 212 2.93 22.28 -6.38
N GLY A 213 2.65 21.11 -5.82
CA GLY A 213 3.14 19.83 -6.31
C GLY A 213 2.66 19.53 -7.76
N PRO A 214 3.51 18.93 -8.62
CA PRO A 214 3.19 18.75 -10.03
C PRO A 214 2.21 17.58 -10.27
N LEU A 215 1.24 17.79 -11.16
CA LEU A 215 0.40 16.72 -11.71
C LEU A 215 1.05 16.15 -12.97
N ASN A 216 1.71 15.01 -12.85
CA ASN A 216 2.41 14.38 -13.97
C ASN A 216 2.18 12.86 -14.03
N LYS A 217 2.62 12.24 -15.13
CA LYS A 217 2.46 10.81 -15.37
C LYS A 217 3.06 9.89 -14.31
N ARG A 218 4.08 10.33 -13.56
CA ARG A 218 4.67 9.53 -12.48
C ARG A 218 3.72 9.48 -11.28
N VAL A 219 3.09 10.59 -10.95
CA VAL A 219 2.10 10.69 -9.86
C VAL A 219 0.90 9.79 -10.14
N PHE A 220 0.32 9.85 -11.34
CA PHE A 220 -0.77 8.96 -11.75
C PHE A 220 -0.38 7.48 -11.68
N LEU A 221 0.82 7.16 -12.16
CA LEU A 221 1.34 5.79 -12.16
C LEU A 221 1.66 5.28 -10.75
N ALA A 222 1.99 6.16 -9.81
CA ALA A 222 2.18 5.82 -8.40
C ALA A 222 0.84 5.52 -7.72
N ALA A 223 -0.20 6.31 -7.97
CA ALA A 223 -1.56 6.01 -7.49
C ALA A 223 -2.07 4.66 -8.03
N ALA A 224 -1.83 4.37 -9.31
CA ALA A 224 -2.18 3.07 -9.90
C ALA A 224 -1.39 1.91 -9.28
N ALA A 225 -0.13 2.13 -8.91
CA ALA A 225 0.69 1.12 -8.23
C ALA A 225 0.20 0.85 -6.80
N ALA A 226 -0.34 1.88 -6.14
CA ALA A 226 -0.89 1.79 -4.79
C ALA A 226 -2.26 1.12 -4.74
N GLY A 227 -2.95 1.00 -5.89
CA GLY A 227 -4.30 0.47 -5.94
C GLY A 227 -5.38 1.43 -5.41
N CYS A 228 -5.08 2.74 -5.37
CA CYS A 228 -6.00 3.73 -4.82
C CYS A 228 -6.85 4.35 -5.93
N ALA A 229 -8.05 3.79 -6.16
CA ALA A 229 -9.02 4.29 -7.15
C ALA A 229 -9.43 5.75 -6.87
N GLU A 230 -9.63 6.12 -5.60
CA GLU A 230 -10.00 7.49 -5.21
C GLU A 230 -8.92 8.50 -5.63
N ALA A 231 -7.63 8.17 -5.43
CA ALA A 231 -6.53 9.02 -5.86
C ALA A 231 -6.45 9.12 -7.40
N LEU A 232 -6.73 8.04 -8.13
CA LEU A 232 -6.77 8.04 -9.59
C LEU A 232 -7.88 8.95 -10.14
N GLU A 233 -9.08 8.84 -9.59
CA GLU A 233 -10.22 9.69 -9.95
C GLU A 233 -9.94 11.15 -9.64
N TRP A 234 -9.40 11.42 -8.45
CA TRP A 234 -9.02 12.77 -8.04
C TRP A 234 -7.97 13.41 -8.97
N LEU A 235 -6.97 12.62 -9.40
CA LEU A 235 -5.94 13.05 -10.34
C LEU A 235 -6.51 13.27 -11.74
N ALA A 236 -7.36 12.36 -12.22
CA ALA A 236 -8.00 12.43 -13.52
C ALA A 236 -8.90 13.67 -13.65
N ALA A 237 -9.69 13.96 -12.61
CA ALA A 237 -10.57 15.14 -12.55
C ALA A 237 -9.80 16.47 -12.66
N ARG A 238 -8.49 16.47 -12.33
CA ARG A 238 -7.61 17.64 -12.42
C ARG A 238 -6.74 17.65 -13.69
N GLY A 239 -7.04 16.78 -14.65
CA GLY A 239 -6.31 16.73 -15.92
C GLY A 239 -4.89 16.19 -15.78
N CYS A 240 -4.62 15.36 -14.77
CA CYS A 240 -3.30 14.73 -14.64
C CYS A 240 -3.01 13.85 -15.86
N VAL A 241 -1.79 13.96 -16.39
CA VAL A 241 -1.36 13.16 -17.54
C VAL A 241 -1.30 11.69 -17.15
N MET A 242 -2.12 10.83 -17.76
CA MET A 242 -2.24 9.41 -17.40
C MET A 242 -1.14 8.52 -18.02
N GLY A 243 -0.42 9.04 -19.01
CA GLY A 243 0.58 8.31 -19.78
C GLY A 243 -0.03 7.42 -20.88
N GLY A 244 0.75 7.10 -21.91
CA GLY A 244 0.25 6.44 -23.14
C GLY A 244 0.77 5.03 -23.40
N LYS A 245 1.42 4.38 -22.42
CA LYS A 245 2.03 3.04 -22.60
C LYS A 245 1.33 1.93 -21.80
N GLY A 246 0.14 2.19 -21.28
CA GLY A 246 -0.62 1.21 -20.48
C GLY A 246 0.05 0.73 -19.19
N ASN A 247 1.09 1.44 -18.71
CA ASN A 247 1.84 1.02 -17.51
C ASN A 247 0.95 0.97 -16.25
N ALA A 248 -0.10 1.80 -16.19
CA ALA A 248 -1.04 1.81 -15.07
C ALA A 248 -1.78 0.47 -14.98
N TYR A 249 -2.29 -0.05 -16.11
CA TYR A 249 -2.91 -1.36 -16.17
C TYR A 249 -1.95 -2.48 -15.81
N VAL A 250 -0.71 -2.46 -16.32
CA VAL A 250 0.29 -3.50 -15.99
C VAL A 250 0.58 -3.55 -14.49
N ARG A 251 0.68 -2.40 -13.82
CA ARG A 251 0.91 -2.35 -12.37
C ARG A 251 -0.29 -2.90 -11.59
N ALA A 252 -1.50 -2.46 -11.93
CA ALA A 252 -2.73 -2.94 -11.27
C ALA A 252 -2.94 -4.45 -11.50
N ALA A 253 -2.70 -4.94 -12.73
CA ALA A 253 -2.80 -6.36 -13.06
C ALA A 253 -1.81 -7.21 -12.28
N ARG A 254 -0.55 -6.77 -12.14
CA ARG A 254 0.46 -7.50 -11.37
C ARG A 254 0.17 -7.56 -9.88
N ASN A 255 -0.50 -6.54 -9.34
CA ASN A 255 -0.99 -6.56 -7.97
C ASN A 255 -2.24 -7.45 -7.80
N GLY A 256 -2.84 -7.93 -8.89
CA GLY A 256 -4.14 -8.61 -8.87
C GLY A 256 -5.30 -7.68 -8.50
N ASP A 257 -5.11 -6.37 -8.59
CA ASP A 257 -6.08 -5.37 -8.15
C ASP A 257 -7.12 -5.10 -9.25
N LEU A 258 -8.19 -5.90 -9.23
CA LEU A 258 -9.29 -5.80 -10.18
C LEU A 258 -10.10 -4.51 -10.02
N ALA A 259 -10.16 -3.93 -8.81
CA ALA A 259 -10.88 -2.68 -8.57
C ALA A 259 -10.17 -1.51 -9.25
N THR A 260 -8.85 -1.43 -9.12
CA THR A 260 -8.05 -0.43 -9.82
C THR A 260 -8.09 -0.63 -11.33
N LEU A 261 -8.08 -1.86 -11.84
CA LEU A 261 -8.27 -2.12 -13.27
C LEU A 261 -9.61 -1.59 -13.80
N ARG A 262 -10.71 -1.77 -13.06
CA ARG A 262 -12.02 -1.18 -13.40
C ARG A 262 -11.97 0.34 -13.42
N CYS A 263 -11.39 0.94 -12.38
CA CYS A 263 -11.24 2.39 -12.28
C CYS A 263 -10.46 2.95 -13.48
N LEU A 264 -9.32 2.35 -13.84
CA LEU A 264 -8.53 2.76 -15.00
C LEU A 264 -9.31 2.68 -16.32
N ALA A 265 -10.11 1.63 -16.51
CA ALA A 265 -10.97 1.47 -17.68
C ALA A 265 -12.09 2.52 -17.73
N GLN A 266 -12.73 2.81 -16.59
CA GLN A 266 -13.76 3.84 -16.46
C GLN A 266 -13.21 5.24 -16.76
N LEU A 267 -11.99 5.53 -16.28
CA LEU A 267 -11.25 6.75 -16.59
C LEU A 267 -10.74 6.82 -18.04
N ARG A 268 -10.97 5.76 -18.83
CA ARG A 268 -10.52 5.63 -20.22
C ARG A 268 -9.02 5.86 -20.39
N VAL A 269 -8.24 5.37 -19.44
CA VAL A 269 -6.78 5.38 -19.54
C VAL A 269 -6.38 4.60 -20.79
N PRO A 270 -5.51 5.14 -21.66
CA PRO A 270 -5.15 4.47 -22.90
C PRO A 270 -4.31 3.21 -22.62
N TRP A 271 -4.69 2.10 -23.25
CA TRP A 271 -3.93 0.84 -23.24
C TRP A 271 -2.52 1.01 -23.82
N GLY A 272 -2.33 1.95 -24.75
CA GLY A 272 -1.06 2.21 -25.42
C GLY A 272 -0.89 1.38 -26.69
N PRO A 273 0.35 1.04 -27.09
CA PRO A 273 0.59 0.19 -28.25
C PRO A 273 -0.22 -1.11 -28.15
N GLY A 274 -0.88 -1.51 -29.24
CA GLY A 274 -1.79 -2.65 -29.28
C GLY A 274 -1.12 -3.92 -28.75
N GLY A 275 -1.83 -4.71 -27.94
CA GLY A 275 -1.32 -5.97 -27.39
C GLY A 275 -0.34 -5.85 -26.22
N SER A 276 0.40 -4.75 -26.11
CA SER A 276 1.55 -4.63 -25.20
C SER A 276 1.21 -4.77 -23.72
N VAL A 277 0.02 -4.34 -23.27
CA VAL A 277 -0.40 -4.53 -21.87
C VAL A 277 -0.64 -6.01 -21.59
N PHE A 278 -1.36 -6.68 -22.49
CA PHE A 278 -1.72 -8.08 -22.32
C PHE A 278 -0.48 -8.98 -22.39
N SER A 279 0.40 -8.79 -23.37
CA SER A 279 1.65 -9.57 -23.50
C SER A 279 2.55 -9.44 -22.26
N ARG A 280 2.74 -8.22 -21.74
CA ARG A 280 3.53 -7.97 -20.51
C ARG A 280 2.91 -8.50 -19.22
N CYS A 281 1.59 -8.72 -19.20
CA CYS A 281 0.90 -9.36 -18.09
C CYS A 281 0.93 -10.89 -18.23
N ALA A 282 0.84 -11.40 -19.46
CA ALA A 282 0.94 -12.82 -19.77
C ALA A 282 2.35 -13.36 -19.51
N GLY A 283 3.40 -12.60 -19.85
CA GLY A 283 4.79 -13.01 -19.66
C GLY A 283 5.42 -12.62 -18.32
N GLY A 284 6.49 -13.35 -17.97
CA GLY A 284 7.22 -13.23 -16.70
C GLY A 284 8.56 -12.49 -16.78
N ASN A 285 8.83 -11.81 -17.90
CA ASN A 285 10.18 -11.44 -18.35
C ASN A 285 10.99 -10.67 -17.29
N ALA A 286 10.37 -9.70 -16.60
CA ALA A 286 11.02 -8.86 -15.60
C ALA A 286 10.37 -8.94 -14.21
N PHE A 287 9.23 -9.61 -14.08
CA PHE A 287 8.39 -9.69 -12.88
C PHE A 287 7.53 -10.94 -12.93
N ALA A 288 6.98 -11.36 -11.79
CA ALA A 288 6.04 -12.49 -11.76
C ALA A 288 4.88 -12.26 -12.75
N PRO A 289 4.54 -13.28 -13.55
CA PRO A 289 3.51 -13.15 -14.56
C PRO A 289 2.11 -13.15 -13.90
N CYS A 290 1.11 -12.54 -14.54
CA CYS A 290 -0.22 -12.41 -13.96
C CYS A 290 -0.96 -13.75 -13.94
N ALA A 291 -1.82 -13.93 -12.94
CA ALA A 291 -2.68 -15.10 -12.85
C ALA A 291 -3.81 -15.05 -13.89
N ARG A 292 -4.30 -16.23 -14.31
CA ARG A 292 -5.40 -16.36 -15.29
C ARG A 292 -6.63 -15.49 -14.99
N PRO A 293 -7.14 -15.37 -13.74
CA PRO A 293 -8.29 -14.51 -13.46
C PRO A 293 -8.06 -13.04 -13.83
N VAL A 294 -6.84 -12.53 -13.63
CA VAL A 294 -6.49 -11.15 -14.00
C VAL A 294 -6.45 -11.00 -15.52
N LEU A 295 -5.85 -11.97 -16.23
CA LEU A 295 -5.79 -11.95 -17.70
C LEU A 295 -7.19 -12.01 -18.31
N ALA A 296 -8.06 -12.88 -17.79
CA ALA A 296 -9.46 -12.94 -18.21
C ALA A 296 -10.17 -11.59 -17.97
N PHE A 297 -9.94 -10.98 -16.81
CA PHE A 297 -10.52 -9.68 -16.47
C PHE A 297 -10.03 -8.55 -17.40
N LEU A 298 -8.77 -8.57 -17.85
CA LEU A 298 -8.27 -7.63 -18.85
C LEU A 298 -9.01 -7.76 -20.20
N LEU A 299 -9.33 -8.99 -20.62
CA LEU A 299 -10.14 -9.22 -21.83
C LEU A 299 -11.55 -8.65 -21.67
N GLU A 300 -12.19 -8.86 -20.51
CA GLU A 300 -13.52 -8.32 -20.21
C GLU A 300 -13.56 -6.79 -20.26
N LEU A 301 -12.46 -6.12 -19.87
CA LEU A 301 -12.31 -4.67 -19.98
C LEU A 301 -12.02 -4.18 -21.42
N GLY A 302 -11.92 -5.08 -22.38
CA GLY A 302 -11.61 -4.77 -23.78
C GLY A 302 -10.15 -4.42 -24.03
N CYS A 303 -9.22 -5.02 -23.28
CA CYS A 303 -7.79 -4.86 -23.54
C CYS A 303 -7.45 -5.36 -24.96
N PRO A 304 -6.80 -4.54 -25.82
CA PRO A 304 -6.29 -5.01 -27.09
C PRO A 304 -5.26 -6.13 -26.88
N VAL A 305 -5.36 -7.20 -27.65
CA VAL A 305 -4.47 -8.37 -27.56
C VAL A 305 -3.77 -8.59 -28.89
N ASP A 306 -2.46 -8.75 -28.82
CA ASP A 306 -1.68 -9.40 -29.86
C ASP A 306 -1.46 -10.85 -29.40
N TRP A 307 -2.17 -11.79 -30.03
CA TRP A 307 -2.16 -13.19 -29.60
C TRP A 307 -0.83 -13.88 -29.86
N ASP A 308 -0.08 -13.45 -30.87
CA ASP A 308 1.26 -13.97 -31.17
C ASP A 308 2.25 -13.51 -30.09
N GLU A 309 2.25 -12.21 -29.79
CA GLU A 309 3.12 -11.63 -28.75
C GLU A 309 2.77 -12.20 -27.36
N ALA A 310 1.48 -12.37 -27.05
CA ALA A 310 1.04 -12.90 -25.77
C ALA A 310 1.41 -14.38 -25.56
N MET A 311 1.31 -15.20 -26.61
CA MET A 311 1.73 -16.61 -26.57
C MET A 311 3.24 -16.74 -26.42
N ALA A 312 4.01 -15.99 -27.20
CA ALA A 312 5.48 -15.96 -27.09
C ALA A 312 5.93 -15.50 -25.70
N ALA A 313 5.28 -14.48 -25.14
CA ALA A 313 5.58 -14.00 -23.79
C ALA A 313 5.27 -15.04 -22.70
N ALA A 314 4.29 -15.93 -22.94
CA ALA A 314 3.84 -16.95 -22.00
C ALA A 314 4.48 -18.34 -22.24
N GLU A 315 5.35 -18.50 -23.24
CA GLU A 315 5.87 -19.81 -23.68
C GLU A 315 6.53 -20.60 -22.55
N ASP A 316 7.34 -19.94 -21.73
CA ASP A 316 8.07 -20.56 -20.62
C ASP A 316 7.21 -20.80 -19.35
N ARG A 317 5.90 -20.54 -19.40
CA ARG A 317 5.04 -20.71 -18.22
C ARG A 317 4.71 -22.18 -18.00
N ALA A 318 5.01 -22.64 -16.79
CA ALA A 318 4.66 -24.00 -16.33
C ALA A 318 3.19 -24.15 -15.89
N ASP A 319 2.40 -23.07 -15.88
CA ASP A 319 0.99 -23.12 -15.47
C ASP A 319 0.05 -23.31 -16.67
N GLY A 320 -1.27 -23.40 -16.41
CA GLY A 320 -2.27 -23.64 -17.46
C GLY A 320 -2.55 -22.43 -18.37
N VAL A 321 -1.80 -21.33 -18.25
CA VAL A 321 -2.06 -20.10 -19.02
C VAL A 321 -1.74 -20.26 -20.52
N PRO A 322 -0.65 -20.91 -20.97
CA PRO A 322 -0.39 -21.09 -22.40
C PRO A 322 -1.48 -21.90 -23.11
N ALA A 323 -1.95 -22.98 -22.49
CA ALA A 323 -3.07 -23.77 -23.02
C ALA A 323 -4.36 -22.95 -23.08
N TRP A 324 -4.64 -22.16 -22.04
CA TRP A 324 -5.78 -21.25 -22.01
C TRP A 324 -5.70 -20.16 -23.08
N LEU A 325 -4.52 -19.57 -23.31
CA LEU A 325 -4.29 -18.57 -24.36
C LEU A 325 -4.49 -19.15 -25.76
N ALA A 326 -4.03 -20.38 -26.00
CA ALA A 326 -4.24 -21.08 -27.27
C ALA A 326 -5.74 -21.32 -27.54
N GLU A 327 -6.49 -21.74 -26.52
CA GLU A 327 -7.96 -21.90 -26.61
C GLU A 327 -8.66 -20.58 -26.93
N ARG A 328 -8.27 -19.48 -26.24
CA ARG A 328 -8.84 -18.15 -26.48
C ARG A 328 -8.53 -17.60 -27.86
N ARG A 329 -7.30 -17.81 -28.37
CA ARG A 329 -6.93 -17.44 -29.74
C ARG A 329 -7.76 -18.18 -30.78
N ALA A 330 -7.95 -19.49 -30.62
CA ALA A 330 -8.78 -20.27 -31.52
C ALA A 330 -10.24 -19.79 -31.53
N ALA A 331 -10.78 -19.44 -30.36
CA ALA A 331 -12.11 -18.84 -30.26
C ALA A 331 -12.19 -17.46 -30.93
N ALA A 332 -11.20 -16.60 -30.73
CA ALA A 332 -11.16 -15.27 -31.35
C ALA A 332 -11.05 -15.35 -32.89
N ALA A 333 -10.23 -16.26 -33.41
CA ALA A 333 -10.13 -16.52 -34.85
C ALA A 333 -11.45 -17.04 -35.44
N ALA A 334 -12.14 -17.94 -34.74
CA ALA A 334 -13.45 -18.42 -35.16
C ALA A 334 -14.53 -17.32 -35.16
N GLU A 335 -14.50 -16.41 -34.18
CA GLU A 335 -15.38 -15.24 -34.14
C GLU A 335 -15.08 -14.27 -35.29
N GLU A 336 -13.81 -14.03 -35.61
CA GLU A 336 -13.40 -13.19 -36.73
C GLU A 336 -13.80 -13.81 -38.09
N GLU A 337 -13.61 -15.11 -38.28
CA GLU A 337 -14.08 -15.84 -39.46
C GLU A 337 -15.61 -15.79 -39.60
N LEU A 338 -16.35 -15.94 -38.49
CA LEU A 338 -17.81 -15.81 -38.49
C LEU A 338 -18.27 -14.39 -38.82
N ALA A 339 -17.55 -13.37 -38.33
CA ALA A 339 -17.82 -11.97 -38.63
C ALA A 339 -17.48 -11.58 -40.09
N ALA A 340 -16.44 -12.19 -40.65
CA ALA A 340 -16.02 -12.02 -42.04
C ALA A 340 -16.86 -12.85 -43.04
N ALA A 341 -17.58 -13.87 -42.55
CA ALA A 341 -18.45 -14.68 -43.39
C ALA A 341 -19.52 -13.79 -44.06
N PRO A 342 -19.67 -13.85 -45.39
CA PRO A 342 -20.69 -13.06 -46.07
C PRO A 342 -22.05 -13.37 -45.47
N ARG A 343 -22.85 -12.33 -45.19
CA ARG A 343 -24.26 -12.51 -44.79
C ARG A 343 -24.99 -13.20 -45.94
N TRP A 344 -25.03 -14.53 -45.96
CA TRP A 344 -25.80 -15.32 -46.92
C TRP A 344 -27.30 -15.19 -46.61
N CYS A 345 -27.84 -13.98 -46.82
CA CYS A 345 -29.28 -13.75 -46.94
C CYS A 345 -29.73 -14.31 -48.30
N GLY A 346 -29.85 -15.63 -48.44
CA GLY A 346 -30.38 -16.17 -49.71
C GLY A 346 -30.50 -17.68 -49.91
N LEU A 347 -29.74 -18.53 -49.20
CA LEU A 347 -29.71 -19.97 -49.55
C LEU A 347 -30.78 -20.84 -48.89
N GLY A 348 -31.59 -20.30 -47.98
CA GLY A 348 -32.71 -21.03 -47.34
C GLY A 348 -33.85 -21.44 -48.30
N ARG A 349 -33.82 -20.97 -49.56
CA ARG A 349 -34.77 -21.37 -50.63
C ARG A 349 -34.18 -22.35 -51.64
N ALA A 350 -32.86 -22.37 -51.84
CA ALA A 350 -32.22 -23.28 -52.80
C ALA A 350 -32.05 -24.70 -52.22
N LEU A 351 -31.70 -24.82 -50.94
CA LEU A 351 -31.58 -26.13 -50.26
C LEU A 351 -32.92 -26.86 -50.12
N ARG A 352 -34.05 -26.13 -50.06
CA ARG A 352 -35.40 -26.73 -50.08
C ARG A 352 -35.82 -27.28 -51.45
N ARG A 353 -35.17 -26.86 -52.54
CA ARG A 353 -35.41 -27.41 -53.88
C ARG A 353 -34.51 -28.60 -54.21
N LEU A 354 -33.32 -28.68 -53.59
CA LEU A 354 -32.38 -29.79 -53.80
C LEU A 354 -32.68 -31.04 -52.96
N LEU A 355 -33.35 -30.90 -51.81
CA LEU A 355 -33.82 -32.04 -51.00
C LEU A 355 -35.25 -32.52 -51.35
N GLY A 356 -35.85 -31.97 -52.40
CA GLY A 356 -37.25 -32.23 -52.78
C GLY A 356 -37.46 -33.11 -54.02
N GLY A 357 -36.45 -33.87 -54.46
CA GLY A 357 -36.54 -34.65 -55.70
C GLY A 357 -35.82 -35.99 -55.63
N CYS A 358 -36.53 -37.02 -55.16
CA CYS A 358 -36.60 -38.38 -55.73
C CYS A 358 -37.12 -39.39 -54.70
N GLY A 359 -38.15 -40.16 -55.08
CA GLY A 359 -38.47 -41.42 -54.40
C GLY A 359 -39.95 -41.73 -54.22
N ALA A 360 -40.64 -42.07 -55.30
CA ALA A 360 -41.94 -42.73 -55.24
C ALA A 360 -41.79 -44.13 -54.62
N GLY A 361 -42.64 -44.47 -53.65
CA GLY A 361 -42.73 -45.81 -53.05
C GLY A 361 -44.10 -46.01 -52.41
N ARG A 362 -44.89 -46.91 -52.99
CA ARG A 362 -46.28 -47.23 -52.66
C ARG A 362 -46.44 -47.73 -51.22
N GLY A 363 -47.49 -47.30 -50.52
CA GLY A 363 -47.94 -47.89 -49.25
C GLY A 363 -49.33 -47.37 -48.87
N ARG A 364 -50.28 -48.28 -48.69
CA ARG A 364 -51.73 -48.05 -48.55
C ARG A 364 -52.15 -47.61 -47.13
N GLY A 365 -53.27 -46.87 -47.10
CA GLY A 365 -54.21 -46.76 -45.96
C GLY A 365 -53.86 -45.64 -44.98
N GLY A 366 -54.74 -44.72 -44.60
CA GLY A 366 -56.17 -44.53 -44.83
C GLY A 366 -56.68 -43.63 -43.70
N ARG A 367 -57.67 -42.76 -44.02
CA ARG A 367 -58.51 -41.96 -43.10
C ARG A 367 -57.79 -40.81 -42.37
N ASP A 368 -58.35 -39.62 -42.16
CA ASP A 368 -59.61 -38.99 -42.58
C ASP A 368 -59.51 -37.49 -42.26
N CYS A 369 -60.11 -36.68 -43.13
CA CYS A 369 -60.74 -35.34 -42.97
C CYS A 369 -60.42 -34.45 -41.75
N ASP A 370 -59.92 -33.21 -41.97
CA ASP A 370 -60.70 -31.94 -42.05
C ASP A 370 -60.54 -31.15 -40.73
N THR A 371 -60.46 -29.82 -40.61
CA THR A 371 -60.69 -28.70 -41.52
C THR A 371 -60.13 -27.39 -40.92
N ALA A 372 -59.84 -26.44 -41.80
CA ALA A 372 -60.07 -24.98 -41.69
C ALA A 372 -59.22 -24.07 -40.76
N GLY A 373 -58.49 -23.14 -41.41
CA GLY A 373 -58.37 -21.75 -40.95
C GLY A 373 -59.60 -20.92 -41.38
N PRO A 374 -59.55 -19.58 -41.59
CA PRO A 374 -58.42 -18.66 -41.42
C PRO A 374 -58.82 -17.26 -40.86
N ALA A 375 -57.89 -16.30 -40.97
CA ALA A 375 -58.12 -14.86 -41.17
C ALA A 375 -58.52 -14.01 -39.92
N SER A 376 -58.16 -12.73 -39.77
CA SER A 376 -57.47 -11.75 -40.62
C SER A 376 -57.28 -10.41 -39.89
N ARG A 377 -56.35 -9.58 -40.40
CA ARG A 377 -56.33 -8.08 -40.39
C ARG A 377 -56.15 -7.40 -39.00
N GLY A 378 -55.40 -6.32 -38.85
CA GLY A 378 -54.77 -5.44 -39.84
C GLY A 378 -53.93 -4.34 -39.17
N CYS A 379 -53.27 -3.58 -40.04
CA CYS A 379 -52.35 -2.47 -39.81
C CYS A 379 -52.81 -1.38 -38.83
N ALA A 380 -51.83 -0.73 -38.16
CA ALA A 380 -51.61 0.71 -38.31
C ALA A 380 -50.26 1.15 -37.72
N ARG A 381 -49.46 1.82 -38.56
CA ARG A 381 -48.34 2.69 -38.16
C ARG A 381 -48.89 3.97 -37.51
N ARG A 382 -48.16 4.55 -36.56
CA ARG A 382 -48.00 6.02 -36.43
C ARG A 382 -46.66 6.36 -35.76
N ARG A 383 -45.87 7.20 -36.46
CA ARG A 383 -44.78 8.03 -35.92
C ARG A 383 -45.35 9.43 -35.65
N ALA A 384 -44.86 10.11 -34.62
CA ALA A 384 -44.44 11.53 -34.58
C ALA A 384 -44.32 11.96 -33.09
N ARG A 385 -43.11 12.30 -32.60
CA ARG A 385 -42.47 13.64 -32.51
C ARG A 385 -42.69 14.32 -31.14
N GLY A 386 -41.58 14.57 -30.43
CA GLY A 386 -41.13 15.93 -30.09
C GLY A 386 -41.28 16.47 -28.66
N ALA A 387 -40.14 16.99 -28.15
CA ALA A 387 -39.96 18.04 -27.11
C ALA A 387 -40.23 17.64 -25.64
N ARG A 388 -39.57 18.15 -24.58
CA ARG A 388 -38.80 19.41 -24.37
C ARG A 388 -38.00 19.32 -23.04
N TRP A 389 -37.15 20.33 -22.83
CA TRP A 389 -36.22 20.60 -21.72
C TRP A 389 -36.86 21.09 -20.39
N LEU A 390 -36.02 21.09 -19.33
CA LEU A 390 -36.05 21.78 -18.01
C LEU A 390 -36.87 21.11 -16.89
N ASP A 391 -36.19 20.68 -15.82
CA ASP A 391 -35.89 21.47 -14.62
C ASP A 391 -34.55 21.03 -13.98
#